data_AF-A0AAW2F3L7-F1
#
_entry.id   AF-A0AAW2F3L7-F1
#
_cell.length_a   1.000
_cell.length_b   1.000
_cell.length_c   1.000
_cell.angle_alpha   90.00
_cell.angle_beta   90.00
_cell.angle_gamma   90.00
#
_symmetry.space_group_name_H-M   'P 1'
#
loop_
_entity.id
_entity.type
_entity.pdbx_description
1 polymer ?
#
loop_
_entity_poly.entity_id
_entity_poly.type
_entity_poly.pdbx_seq_one_letter_code
_entity_poly.pdbx_strand_id
1 'polypeptide(L)'
;MNGFASNDSDVDVCLLVKPSELDARSTALEHLMEILQYLRETNFVEQLEIIHAKVPIITFFDATRKFKVDLNCNNSVGIKNTRLLYCYSKLDWRVKPLALVVKLWAQWHDINSPKRRTLSSYSLVLMVIHFLQCGTNPPVLPCLHSIFANKFKPDVDIYAIDIHEELKIPSANRLPENRQSLGELLFEFFKYYVEFE
;
A
#
# COMPACT_ATOMS: atom_id res chain seq x y z
N MET A 1 7.33 0.28 -5.29
CA MET A 1 6.56 1.36 -4.62
C MET A 1 5.15 1.43 -5.20
N ASN A 2 4.13 1.58 -4.36
CA ASN A 2 2.70 1.56 -4.74
C ASN A 2 2.20 2.82 -5.47
N GLY A 3 3.02 3.87 -5.60
CA GLY A 3 2.67 5.11 -6.29
C GLY A 3 2.01 6.20 -5.43
N PHE A 4 1.84 5.98 -4.11
CA PHE A 4 1.12 6.87 -3.18
C PHE A 4 1.98 7.40 -2.01
N ALA A 5 3.31 7.31 -2.15
CA ALA A 5 4.26 7.80 -1.14
C ALA A 5 4.41 9.33 -1.20
N SER A 6 4.62 9.94 -0.05
CA SER A 6 5.13 11.31 0.13
C SER A 6 6.63 11.28 0.45
N ASN A 7 7.30 12.43 0.48
CA ASN A 7 8.74 12.52 0.76
C ASN A 7 9.13 12.00 2.15
N ASP A 8 8.22 12.08 3.12
CA ASP A 8 8.44 11.64 4.50
C ASP A 8 7.87 10.23 4.77
N SER A 9 7.55 9.47 3.72
CA SER A 9 7.03 8.11 3.89
C SER A 9 8.10 7.13 4.35
N ASP A 10 7.75 6.27 5.29
CA ASP A 10 8.56 5.13 5.70
C ASP A 10 8.86 4.19 4.50
N VAL A 11 10.00 3.51 4.56
CA VAL A 11 10.39 2.50 3.58
C VAL A 11 10.00 1.13 4.10
N ASP A 12 8.96 0.55 3.51
CA ASP A 12 8.56 -0.84 3.77
C ASP A 12 9.41 -1.82 2.94
N VAL A 13 10.07 -2.77 3.60
CA VAL A 13 10.86 -3.84 2.97
C VAL A 13 10.27 -5.19 3.37
N CYS A 14 10.11 -6.08 2.39
CA CYS A 14 9.71 -7.47 2.62
C CYS A 14 10.83 -8.39 2.15
N LEU A 15 11.47 -9.09 3.08
CA LEU A 15 12.39 -10.17 2.77
C LEU A 15 11.60 -11.41 2.36
N LEU A 16 11.89 -11.95 1.19
CA LEU A 16 11.33 -13.21 0.72
C LEU A 16 12.32 -14.33 0.94
N VAL A 17 11.95 -15.28 1.79
CA VAL A 17 12.70 -16.52 2.01
C VAL A 17 11.88 -17.69 1.52
N LYS A 18 12.55 -18.72 0.99
CA LYS A 18 11.87 -19.93 0.51
C LYS A 18 11.03 -20.56 1.63
N PRO A 19 9.85 -21.10 1.32
CA PRO A 19 9.05 -21.83 2.29
C PRO A 19 9.87 -22.98 2.91
N SER A 20 9.81 -23.11 4.24
CA SER A 20 10.32 -24.26 4.98
C SER A 20 9.14 -25.07 5.52
N GLU A 21 9.39 -26.28 6.01
CA GLU A 21 8.35 -27.10 6.67
C GLU A 21 7.94 -26.54 8.05
N LEU A 22 8.67 -25.55 8.56
CA LEU A 22 8.40 -24.92 9.85
C LEU A 22 7.24 -23.92 9.76
N ASP A 23 6.72 -23.55 10.93
CA ASP A 23 5.75 -22.46 11.03
C ASP A 23 6.31 -21.17 10.39
N ALA A 24 5.47 -20.52 9.57
CA ALA A 24 5.88 -19.36 8.79
C ALA A 24 6.29 -18.18 9.66
N ARG A 25 5.67 -18.01 10.84
CA ARG A 25 6.01 -16.93 11.77
C ARG A 25 7.32 -17.23 12.49
N SER A 26 7.53 -18.47 12.94
CA SER A 26 8.80 -18.87 13.57
C SER A 26 9.98 -18.69 12.62
N THR A 27 9.85 -19.17 11.38
CA THR A 27 10.86 -18.97 10.33
C THR A 27 11.13 -17.49 10.07
N ALA A 28 10.07 -16.67 10.00
CA ALA A 28 10.22 -15.22 9.84
C ALA A 28 10.96 -14.58 11.03
N LEU A 29 10.67 -14.98 12.26
CA LEU A 29 11.35 -14.48 13.46
C LEU A 29 12.82 -14.87 13.49
N GLU A 30 13.16 -16.11 13.12
CA GLU A 30 14.54 -16.59 13.06
C GLU A 30 15.37 -15.72 12.10
N HIS A 31 14.90 -15.54 10.86
CA HIS A 31 15.60 -14.69 9.88
C HIS A 31 15.68 -13.23 10.31
N LEU A 32 14.61 -12.68 10.88
CA LEU A 32 14.64 -11.31 11.39
C LEU A 32 15.64 -11.19 12.55
N MET A 33 15.68 -12.12 13.50
CA MET A 33 16.65 -12.09 14.60
C MET A 33 18.09 -12.15 14.11
N GLU A 34 18.38 -12.95 13.08
CA GLU A 34 19.69 -12.99 12.44
C GLU A 34 20.04 -11.63 11.80
N ILE A 35 19.12 -11.04 11.03
CA ILE A 35 19.32 -9.71 10.42
C ILE A 35 19.50 -8.63 11.48
N LEU A 36 18.76 -8.71 12.60
CA LEU A 36 18.86 -7.78 13.71
C LEU A 36 20.27 -7.76 14.29
N GLN A 37 20.95 -8.92 14.37
CA GLN A 37 22.34 -9.00 14.82
C GLN A 37 23.27 -8.24 13.88
N TYR A 38 23.16 -8.46 12.57
CA TYR A 38 23.96 -7.74 11.58
C TYR A 38 23.69 -6.23 11.58
N LEU A 39 22.43 -5.80 11.68
CA LEU A 39 22.08 -4.37 11.71
C LEU A 39 22.67 -3.64 12.91
N ARG A 40 22.79 -4.31 14.08
CA ARG A 40 23.42 -3.73 15.29
C ARG A 40 24.89 -3.40 15.09
N GLU A 41 25.58 -4.08 14.19
CA GLU A 41 27.01 -3.87 13.92
C GLU A 41 27.25 -2.75 12.89
N THR A 42 26.18 -2.18 12.33
CA THR A 42 26.30 -1.11 11.31
C THR A 42 26.19 0.27 11.91
N ASN A 43 26.97 1.22 11.36
CA ASN A 43 27.04 2.59 11.88
C ASN A 43 25.94 3.53 11.34
N PHE A 44 25.13 3.09 10.37
CA PHE A 44 24.08 3.92 9.76
C PHE A 44 22.70 3.69 10.38
N VAL A 45 22.58 2.71 11.28
CA VAL A 45 21.31 2.28 11.87
C VAL A 45 21.15 2.92 13.25
N GLU A 46 20.07 3.67 13.42
CA GLU A 46 19.63 4.23 14.70
C GLU A 46 18.24 3.69 15.06
N GLN A 47 17.85 3.76 16.34
CA GLN A 47 16.50 3.40 16.83
C GLN A 47 16.04 1.99 16.41
N LEU A 48 16.97 1.03 16.38
CA LEU A 48 16.71 -0.34 15.97
C LEU A 48 15.85 -1.09 17.00
N GLU A 49 14.68 -1.55 16.58
CA GLU A 49 13.72 -2.28 17.42
C GLU A 49 13.09 -3.45 16.64
N ILE A 50 12.74 -4.52 17.35
CA ILE A 50 11.91 -5.61 16.84
C ILE A 50 10.52 -5.58 17.47
N ILE A 51 9.48 -5.61 16.63
CA ILE A 51 8.08 -5.61 17.02
C ILE A 51 7.51 -7.00 16.83
N HIS A 52 7.11 -7.65 17.93
CA HIS A 52 6.59 -9.03 17.94
C HIS A 52 5.07 -9.13 17.62
N ALA A 53 4.55 -8.25 16.76
CA ALA A 53 3.15 -8.30 16.30
C ALA A 53 2.86 -9.56 15.45
N LYS A 54 1.60 -9.78 15.03
CA LYS A 54 1.18 -10.95 14.22
C LYS A 54 2.08 -11.19 12.99
N VAL A 55 2.47 -10.11 12.32
CA VAL A 55 3.59 -10.11 11.37
C VAL A 55 4.75 -9.43 12.09
N PRO A 56 5.84 -10.14 12.41
CA PRO A 56 7.00 -9.53 13.06
C PRO A 56 7.69 -8.54 12.12
N ILE A 57 8.19 -7.43 12.69
CA ILE A 57 8.82 -6.33 11.94
C ILE A 57 10.06 -5.86 12.69
N ILE A 58 11.14 -5.61 11.97
CA ILE A 58 12.26 -4.80 12.44
C ILE A 58 12.04 -3.38 11.96
N THR A 59 12.03 -2.42 12.86
CA THR A 59 12.00 -0.99 12.54
C THR A 59 13.34 -0.36 12.89
N PHE A 60 13.83 0.54 12.04
CA PHE A 60 15.00 1.34 12.33
C PHE A 60 15.01 2.66 11.53
N PHE A 61 15.89 3.58 11.90
CA PHE A 61 16.14 4.83 11.19
C PHE A 61 17.49 4.77 10.48
N ASP A 62 17.52 5.02 9.17
CA ASP A 62 18.77 5.20 8.41
C ASP A 62 19.29 6.62 8.65
N ALA A 63 20.32 6.75 9.48
CA ALA A 63 20.92 8.02 9.87
C ALA A 63 21.61 8.74 8.69
N THR A 64 21.99 8.01 7.64
CA THR A 64 22.65 8.56 6.45
C THR A 64 21.61 9.15 5.50
N ARG A 65 20.52 8.44 5.25
CA ARG A 65 19.49 8.82 4.27
C ARG A 65 18.27 9.51 4.88
N LYS A 66 18.17 9.55 6.21
CA LYS A 66 17.14 10.23 7.00
C LYS A 66 15.71 9.73 6.76
N PHE A 67 15.52 8.41 6.72
CA PHE A 67 14.19 7.80 6.68
C PHE A 67 14.08 6.61 7.64
N LYS A 68 12.84 6.29 8.00
CA LYS A 68 12.51 5.09 8.77
C LYS A 68 12.28 3.91 7.84
N VAL A 69 12.71 2.73 8.27
CA VAL A 69 12.61 1.45 7.54
C VAL A 69 11.84 0.46 8.39
N ASP A 70 10.82 -0.14 7.80
CA ASP A 70 10.06 -1.24 8.38
C ASP A 70 10.32 -2.52 7.56
N LEU A 71 11.15 -3.41 8.09
CA LEU A 71 11.53 -4.69 7.48
C LEU A 71 10.69 -5.83 8.05
N ASN A 72 9.96 -6.54 7.20
CA ASN A 72 9.25 -7.76 7.54
C ASN A 72 9.76 -8.94 6.71
N CYS A 73 9.38 -10.16 7.09
CA CYS A 73 9.74 -11.38 6.35
C CYS A 73 8.48 -12.13 5.90
N ASN A 74 8.44 -12.52 4.64
CA ASN A 74 7.38 -13.31 4.00
C ASN A 74 5.95 -12.72 4.10
N ASN A 75 5.81 -11.39 4.19
CA ASN A 75 4.50 -10.73 4.08
C ASN A 75 3.99 -10.68 2.62
N SER A 76 3.57 -11.83 2.11
CA SER A 76 3.03 -12.01 0.76
C SER A 76 1.82 -11.10 0.46
N VAL A 77 0.97 -10.85 1.47
CA VAL A 77 -0.21 -9.99 1.36
C VAL A 77 0.21 -8.54 1.10
N GLY A 78 1.23 -8.04 1.80
CA GLY A 78 1.77 -6.70 1.59
C GLY A 78 2.27 -6.48 0.16
N ILE A 79 2.93 -7.48 -0.43
CA ILE A 79 3.41 -7.44 -1.82
C ILE A 79 2.24 -7.38 -2.80
N LYS A 80 1.24 -8.26 -2.63
CA LYS A 80 0.03 -8.31 -3.47
C LYS A 80 -0.74 -6.98 -3.44
N ASN A 81 -0.92 -6.41 -2.26
CA ASN A 81 -1.58 -5.12 -2.08
C ASN A 81 -0.77 -3.97 -2.71
N THR A 82 0.56 -3.99 -2.57
CA THR A 82 1.45 -2.99 -3.18
C THR A 82 1.32 -3.00 -4.70
N ARG A 83 1.28 -4.18 -5.32
CA ARG A 83 1.06 -4.32 -6.77
C ARG A 83 -0.32 -3.81 -7.18
N LEU A 84 -1.38 -4.22 -6.46
CA LEU A 84 -2.74 -3.77 -6.78
C LEU A 84 -2.84 -2.24 -6.78
N LEU A 85 -2.34 -1.61 -5.72
CA LEU A 85 -2.31 -0.15 -5.60
C LEU A 85 -1.45 0.49 -6.69
N TYR A 86 -0.30 -0.09 -7.01
CA TYR A 86 0.53 0.37 -8.13
C TYR A 86 -0.25 0.38 -9.43
N CYS A 87 -0.96 -0.72 -9.76
CA CYS A 87 -1.77 -0.80 -10.97
C CYS A 87 -2.85 0.30 -10.99
N TYR A 88 -3.59 0.51 -9.90
CA TYR A 88 -4.58 1.60 -9.83
C TYR A 88 -3.94 2.98 -10.02
N SER A 89 -2.76 3.21 -9.45
CA SER A 89 -2.03 4.48 -9.56
C SER A 89 -1.64 4.83 -11.00
N LYS A 90 -1.66 3.84 -11.91
CA LYS A 90 -1.30 3.98 -13.32
C LYS A 90 -2.50 4.11 -14.26
N LEU A 91 -3.72 3.85 -13.79
CA LEU A 91 -4.90 3.87 -14.66
C LEU A 91 -5.38 5.28 -15.01
N ASP A 92 -5.28 6.22 -14.09
CA ASP A 92 -5.68 7.62 -14.30
C ASP A 92 -4.76 8.56 -13.49
N TRP A 93 -4.38 9.68 -14.10
CA TRP A 93 -3.43 10.62 -13.51
C TRP A 93 -3.97 11.30 -12.23
N ARG A 94 -5.30 11.39 -12.07
CA ARG A 94 -5.98 12.04 -10.94
C ARG A 94 -5.91 11.22 -9.65
N VAL A 95 -5.69 9.90 -9.75
CA VAL A 95 -5.73 8.97 -8.60
C VAL A 95 -4.66 9.31 -7.58
N LYS A 96 -3.42 9.49 -8.04
CA LYS A 96 -2.27 9.79 -7.16
C LYS A 96 -2.43 11.10 -6.40
N PRO A 97 -2.64 12.26 -7.05
CA PRO A 97 -2.79 13.52 -6.34
C PRO A 97 -4.04 13.54 -5.46
N LEU A 98 -5.16 12.91 -5.87
CA LEU A 98 -6.34 12.80 -5.01
C LEU A 98 -6.04 12.04 -3.72
N ALA A 99 -5.43 10.87 -3.83
CA ALA A 99 -5.02 10.08 -2.67
C ALA A 99 -4.03 10.82 -1.76
N LEU A 100 -3.09 11.57 -2.33
CA LEU A 100 -2.14 12.37 -1.55
C LEU A 100 -2.84 13.52 -0.81
N VAL A 101 -3.74 14.26 -1.45
CA VAL A 101 -4.47 15.36 -0.80
C VAL A 101 -5.37 14.82 0.31
N VAL A 102 -6.08 13.71 0.10
CA VAL A 102 -6.89 13.06 1.14
C VAL A 102 -6.00 12.59 2.30
N LYS A 103 -4.82 12.02 2.02
CA LYS A 103 -3.86 11.64 3.08
C LYS A 103 -3.38 12.85 3.89
N LEU A 104 -3.03 13.95 3.23
CA LEU A 104 -2.56 15.17 3.89
C LEU A 104 -3.67 15.82 4.73
N TRP A 105 -4.90 15.87 4.21
CA TRP A 105 -6.07 16.31 4.96
C TRP A 105 -6.27 15.45 6.22
N ALA A 106 -6.24 14.13 6.08
CA ALA A 106 -6.41 13.21 7.20
C ALA A 106 -5.27 13.31 8.23
N GLN A 107 -4.04 13.58 7.79
CA GLN A 107 -2.89 13.85 8.66
C GLN A 107 -3.07 15.15 9.44
N TRP A 108 -3.49 16.23 8.77
CA TRP A 108 -3.77 17.51 9.42
C TRP A 108 -4.75 17.29 10.57
N HIS A 109 -5.83 16.55 10.32
CA HIS A 109 -6.90 16.30 11.29
C HIS A 109 -6.61 15.16 12.29
N ASP A 110 -5.37 14.65 12.36
CA ASP A 110 -4.96 13.56 13.27
C ASP A 110 -5.74 12.24 13.12
N ILE A 111 -6.37 12.00 11.96
CA ILE A 111 -7.16 10.80 11.66
C ILE A 111 -6.44 9.80 10.74
N ASN A 112 -5.13 9.94 10.56
CA ASN A 112 -4.26 9.04 9.80
C ASN A 112 -3.17 8.40 10.70
N SER A 113 -3.57 7.66 11.74
CA SER A 113 -2.65 6.99 12.65
C SER A 113 -3.24 5.71 13.25
N PRO A 114 -2.92 4.53 12.72
CA PRO A 114 -3.35 3.24 13.29
C PRO A 114 -2.92 3.06 14.75
N LYS A 115 -1.76 3.63 15.13
CA LYS A 115 -1.25 3.63 16.51
C LYS A 115 -2.20 4.37 17.46
N ARG A 116 -2.92 5.38 16.98
CA ARG A 116 -3.95 6.13 17.73
C ARG A 116 -5.37 5.58 17.47
N ARG A 117 -5.49 4.38 16.90
CA ARG A 117 -6.77 3.73 16.55
C ARG A 117 -7.61 4.51 15.52
N THR A 118 -6.96 5.30 14.67
CA THR A 118 -7.59 5.96 13.52
C THR A 118 -7.25 5.23 12.20
N LEU A 119 -7.64 5.78 11.05
CA LEU A 119 -7.43 5.13 9.76
C LEU A 119 -5.94 5.01 9.41
N SER A 120 -5.60 3.99 8.64
CA SER A 120 -4.28 3.88 8.03
C SER A 120 -4.21 4.64 6.71
N SER A 121 -3.00 5.04 6.30
CA SER A 121 -2.79 5.60 4.96
C SER A 121 -3.22 4.63 3.85
N TYR A 122 -3.08 3.32 4.07
CA TYR A 122 -3.59 2.30 3.16
C TYR A 122 -5.12 2.33 3.08
N SER A 123 -5.81 2.43 4.22
CA SER A 123 -7.28 2.54 4.29
C SER A 123 -7.79 3.77 3.55
N LEU A 124 -7.14 4.92 3.71
CA LEU A 124 -7.50 6.15 2.99
C LEU A 124 -7.36 5.99 1.46
N VAL A 125 -6.29 5.32 0.99
CA VAL A 125 -6.12 5.03 -0.44
C VAL A 125 -7.23 4.10 -0.94
N LEU A 126 -7.61 3.09 -0.17
CA LEU A 126 -8.74 2.21 -0.53
C LEU A 126 -10.07 2.98 -0.61
N MET A 127 -10.32 3.91 0.32
CA MET A 127 -11.49 4.78 0.27
C MET A 127 -11.50 5.62 -1.02
N VAL A 128 -10.36 6.19 -1.40
CA VAL A 128 -10.25 6.94 -2.66
C VAL A 128 -10.53 6.04 -3.86
N ILE A 129 -9.96 4.83 -3.92
CA ILE A 129 -10.22 3.88 -5.01
C ILE A 129 -11.70 3.51 -5.08
N HIS A 130 -12.32 3.22 -3.94
CA HIS A 130 -13.74 2.90 -3.86
C HIS A 130 -14.63 4.05 -4.34
N PHE A 131 -14.36 5.28 -3.88
CA PHE A 131 -15.07 6.47 -4.36
C PHE A 131 -14.95 6.63 -5.88
N LEU A 132 -13.75 6.46 -6.45
CA LEU A 132 -13.53 6.56 -7.90
C LEU A 132 -14.18 5.40 -8.70
N GLN A 133 -14.54 4.29 -8.05
CA GLN A 133 -15.27 3.18 -8.66
C GLN A 133 -16.79 3.33 -8.57
N CYS A 134 -17.29 3.83 -7.43
CA CYS A 134 -18.72 3.76 -7.09
C CYS A 134 -19.36 5.11 -6.77
N GLY A 135 -18.58 6.11 -6.38
CA GLY A 135 -19.06 7.44 -6.00
C GLY A 135 -19.10 8.46 -7.13
N THR A 136 -18.49 8.16 -8.28
CA THR A 136 -18.48 9.02 -9.48
C THR A 136 -19.31 8.42 -10.60
N ASN A 137 -20.00 9.25 -11.37
CA ASN A 137 -20.72 8.82 -12.57
C ASN A 137 -20.40 9.75 -13.77
N PRO A 138 -19.71 9.26 -14.82
CA PRO A 138 -19.20 7.90 -15.00
C PRO A 138 -18.07 7.52 -14.01
N PRO A 139 -17.82 6.23 -13.74
CA PRO A 139 -16.70 5.80 -12.90
C PRO A 139 -15.36 6.24 -13.47
N VAL A 140 -14.44 6.69 -12.61
CA VAL A 140 -13.05 7.00 -12.99
C VAL A 140 -12.20 5.73 -13.04
N LEU A 141 -12.44 4.80 -12.11
CA LEU A 141 -11.67 3.55 -12.02
C LEU A 141 -12.56 2.32 -12.21
N PRO A 142 -12.07 1.27 -12.89
CA PRO A 142 -12.74 -0.02 -12.91
C PRO A 142 -12.40 -0.84 -11.66
N CYS A 143 -13.10 -1.95 -11.42
CA CYS A 143 -12.66 -2.97 -10.45
C CYS A 143 -11.64 -3.92 -11.09
N LEU A 144 -10.36 -3.79 -10.73
CA LEU A 144 -9.28 -4.63 -11.28
C LEU A 144 -9.43 -6.12 -10.93
N HIS A 145 -9.98 -6.44 -9.75
CA HIS A 145 -10.26 -7.83 -9.36
C HIS A 145 -11.30 -8.49 -10.27
N SER A 146 -12.28 -7.74 -10.76
CA SER A 146 -13.30 -8.27 -11.67
C SER A 146 -12.74 -8.49 -13.09
N ILE A 147 -11.87 -7.59 -13.56
CA ILE A 147 -11.31 -7.66 -14.93
C ILE A 147 -10.18 -8.71 -15.01
N PHE A 148 -9.30 -8.74 -14.01
CA PHE A 148 -8.12 -9.60 -13.99
C PHE A 148 -8.17 -10.57 -12.82
N ALA A 149 -9.29 -11.31 -12.69
CA ALA A 149 -9.53 -12.23 -11.58
C ALA A 149 -8.34 -13.14 -11.31
N ASN A 150 -7.72 -13.72 -12.34
CA ASN A 150 -6.56 -14.61 -12.21
C ASN A 150 -5.28 -13.92 -11.70
N LYS A 151 -5.10 -12.62 -11.92
CA LYS A 151 -3.90 -11.88 -11.49
C LYS A 151 -3.97 -11.42 -10.04
N PHE A 152 -5.18 -11.23 -9.52
CA PHE A 152 -5.42 -10.67 -8.19
C PHE A 152 -6.10 -11.67 -7.24
N LYS A 153 -6.01 -12.98 -7.51
CA LYS A 153 -6.51 -13.98 -6.56
C LYS A 153 -5.65 -14.02 -5.29
N PRO A 154 -6.25 -14.38 -4.14
CA PRO A 154 -5.50 -14.55 -2.90
C PRO A 154 -4.38 -15.59 -2.97
N ASP A 155 -4.54 -16.63 -3.79
CA ASP A 155 -3.64 -17.78 -3.93
C ASP A 155 -2.57 -17.63 -5.02
N VAL A 156 -2.47 -16.46 -5.67
CA VAL A 156 -1.40 -16.21 -6.67
C VAL A 156 -0.03 -16.41 -6.04
N ASP A 157 0.83 -17.17 -6.74
CA ASP A 157 2.22 -17.35 -6.37
C ASP A 157 2.96 -16.00 -6.41
N ILE A 158 3.53 -15.63 -5.27
CA ILE A 158 4.25 -14.38 -5.09
C ILE A 158 5.48 -14.28 -5.99
N TYR A 159 6.11 -15.40 -6.34
CA TYR A 159 7.32 -15.41 -7.17
C TYR A 159 7.00 -15.18 -8.66
N ALA A 160 5.74 -15.36 -9.05
CA ALA A 160 5.25 -15.05 -10.39
C ALA A 160 4.70 -13.61 -10.54
N ILE A 161 4.74 -12.82 -9.46
CA ILE A 161 4.20 -11.46 -9.45
C ILE A 161 5.22 -10.47 -10.05
N ASP A 162 4.86 -9.85 -11.18
CA ASP A 162 5.51 -8.62 -11.63
C ASP A 162 4.92 -7.42 -10.88
N ILE A 163 5.71 -6.85 -9.96
CA ILE A 163 5.33 -5.71 -9.12
C ILE A 163 5.25 -4.37 -9.88
N HIS A 164 5.81 -4.29 -11.08
CA HIS A 164 5.85 -3.08 -11.92
C HIS A 164 5.00 -3.18 -13.17
N GLU A 165 4.15 -4.20 -13.25
CA GLU A 165 3.26 -4.41 -14.37
C GLU A 165 2.28 -3.25 -14.59
N GLU A 166 2.28 -2.71 -15.81
CA GLU A 166 1.26 -1.78 -16.27
C GLU A 166 0.14 -2.53 -16.99
N LEU A 167 -1.06 -2.52 -16.40
CA LEU A 167 -2.21 -3.23 -16.95
C LEU A 167 -2.84 -2.47 -18.11
N LYS A 168 -3.04 -3.18 -19.22
CA LYS A 168 -3.86 -2.71 -20.34
C LYS A 168 -5.29 -3.18 -20.14
N ILE A 169 -6.21 -2.25 -19.86
CA ILE A 169 -7.63 -2.57 -19.70
C ILE A 169 -8.19 -3.07 -21.05
N PRO A 170 -8.82 -4.26 -21.11
CA PRO A 170 -9.44 -4.75 -22.33
C PRO A 170 -10.54 -3.80 -22.82
N SER A 171 -10.69 -3.67 -24.15
CA SER A 171 -11.70 -2.76 -24.75
C SER A 171 -13.12 -3.03 -24.27
N ALA A 172 -13.45 -4.30 -23.98
CA ALA A 172 -14.77 -4.71 -23.46
C ALA A 172 -15.06 -4.16 -22.04
N ASN A 173 -14.03 -3.74 -21.30
CA ASN A 173 -14.15 -3.18 -19.95
C ASN A 173 -13.82 -1.67 -19.91
N ARG A 174 -13.76 -1.02 -21.08
CA ARG A 174 -13.49 0.41 -21.16
C ARG A 174 -14.66 1.19 -20.55
N LEU A 175 -14.36 2.02 -19.56
CA LEU A 175 -15.34 2.88 -18.94
C LEU A 175 -15.68 4.09 -19.83
N PRO A 176 -16.89 4.66 -19.71
CA PRO A 176 -17.16 5.98 -20.28
C PRO A 176 -16.20 7.03 -19.70
N GLU A 177 -15.88 8.04 -20.49
CA GLU A 177 -14.92 9.06 -20.06
C GLU A 177 -15.51 9.93 -18.93
N ASN A 178 -14.88 9.89 -17.76
CA ASN A 178 -15.13 10.84 -16.69
C ASN A 178 -14.26 12.09 -16.90
N ARG A 179 -14.90 13.26 -16.97
CA ARG A 179 -14.26 14.57 -17.22
C ARG A 179 -14.14 15.48 -15.99
N GLN A 180 -14.51 14.99 -14.81
CA GLN A 180 -14.40 15.78 -13.58
C GLN A 180 -12.93 16.13 -13.32
N SER A 181 -12.69 17.40 -13.01
CA SER A 181 -11.40 17.89 -12.55
C SER A 181 -11.01 17.25 -11.22
N LEU A 182 -9.73 17.33 -10.88
CA LEU A 182 -9.23 16.85 -9.59
C LEU A 182 -9.95 17.54 -8.40
N GLY A 183 -10.27 18.82 -8.52
CA GLY A 183 -10.95 19.59 -7.48
C GLY A 183 -12.41 19.15 -7.28
N GLU A 184 -13.13 18.88 -8.37
CA GLU A 184 -14.50 18.33 -8.31
C GLU A 184 -14.50 16.95 -7.64
N LEU A 185 -13.57 16.07 -8.02
CA LEU A 185 -13.42 14.76 -7.40
C LEU A 185 -13.10 14.85 -5.90
N LEU A 186 -12.26 15.80 -5.50
CA LEU A 186 -11.95 16.01 -4.08
C LEU A 186 -13.18 16.48 -3.29
N PHE A 187 -13.95 17.42 -3.83
CA PHE A 187 -15.17 17.90 -3.20
C PHE A 187 -16.20 16.77 -3.07
N GLU A 188 -16.42 16.02 -4.16
CA GLU A 188 -17.37 14.90 -4.17
C GLU A 188 -16.93 13.74 -3.30
N PHE A 189 -15.62 13.47 -3.16
CA PHE A 189 -15.11 12.47 -2.23
C PHE A 189 -15.61 12.71 -0.80
N PHE A 190 -15.50 13.95 -0.32
CA PHE A 190 -15.97 14.30 1.02
C PHE A 190 -17.49 14.23 1.12
N LYS A 191 -18.21 14.72 0.11
CA LYS A 191 -19.67 14.63 0.07
C LYS A 191 -20.14 13.18 0.10
N TYR A 192 -19.53 12.32 -0.69
CA TYR A 192 -19.84 10.90 -0.78
C TYR A 192 -19.72 10.20 0.58
N TYR A 193 -18.61 10.41 1.29
CA TYR A 193 -18.37 9.74 2.57
C TYR A 193 -19.15 10.33 3.76
N VAL A 194 -19.85 11.44 3.58
CA VAL A 194 -20.84 11.93 4.56
C VAL A 194 -22.14 11.13 4.49
N GLU A 195 -22.52 10.66 3.29
CA GLU A 195 -23.78 9.95 3.02
C GLU A 195 -23.60 8.42 2.88
N PHE A 196 -22.37 7.91 3.02
CA PHE A 196 -22.03 6.51 2.80
C PHE A 196 -22.47 5.63 3.98
N GLU A 197 -23.42 4.72 3.74
CA GLU A 197 -23.90 3.69 4.67
C GLU A 197 -23.21 2.32 4.49
#